data_AF-A0A6A4K4K8-F1
#
_entry.id   AF-A0A6A4K4K8-F1
#
_cell.length_a   1.000
_cell.length_b   1.000
_cell.length_c   1.000
_cell.angle_alpha   90.00
_cell.angle_beta   90.00
_cell.angle_gamma   90.00
#
_symmetry.space_group_name_H-M   'P 1'
#
loop_
_entity.id
_entity.type
_entity.pdbx_description
1 polymer ?
#
loop_
_entity_poly.entity_id
_entity_poly.type
_entity_poly.pdbx_seq_one_letter_code
_entity_poly.pdbx_strand_id
1 'polypeptide(L)'
;MPKYKLTYFDAKGIGEGIRMILSFMGADWEEVRVEFPHSPTSPWQKMKADVKYYKLPILEIDGTFTDFVVALQQAYHQRKEPGLNEAEKAETMKPLIEEAIPHYFKIYDDSIKENNGYLAIGKLTWVDFYVIGFIDTIHVVTGVKIFDEYHNLNALKNKIYSIENIKKWIDQQP
;
A
#
# COMPACT_ATOMS: atom_id res chain seq x y z
N MET A 1 2.14 -14.69 -12.51
CA MET A 1 2.02 -13.29 -12.98
C MET A 1 3.12 -12.48 -12.29
N PRO A 2 3.69 -11.45 -12.93
CA PRO A 2 4.76 -10.64 -12.35
C PRO A 2 4.29 -9.99 -11.03
N LYS A 3 5.09 -10.04 -9.96
CA LYS A 3 4.69 -9.54 -8.63
C LYS A 3 4.52 -8.01 -8.57
N TYR A 4 5.16 -7.31 -9.49
CA TYR A 4 5.16 -5.86 -9.57
C TYR A 4 4.82 -5.45 -10.99
N LYS A 5 4.07 -4.36 -11.16
CA LYS A 5 3.82 -3.73 -12.45
C LYS A 5 3.98 -2.22 -12.34
N LEU A 6 4.95 -1.67 -13.08
CA LEU A 6 5.21 -0.24 -13.12
C LEU A 6 4.64 0.36 -14.40
N THR A 7 3.65 1.25 -14.27
CA THR A 7 3.17 2.10 -15.37
C THR A 7 3.77 3.50 -15.24
N TYR A 8 4.60 3.90 -16.21
CA TYR A 8 5.19 5.25 -16.26
C TYR A 8 5.41 5.71 -17.70
N PHE A 9 5.72 7.00 -17.90
CA PHE A 9 6.12 7.48 -19.23
C PHE A 9 7.36 6.73 -19.73
N ASP A 10 7.51 6.64 -21.06
CA ASP A 10 8.73 6.16 -21.70
C ASP A 10 9.87 7.19 -21.57
N ALA A 11 10.29 7.37 -20.32
CA ALA A 11 11.34 8.24 -19.87
C ALA A 11 11.84 7.74 -18.52
N LYS A 12 13.02 8.24 -18.14
CA LYS A 12 13.58 8.08 -16.80
C LYS A 12 12.67 8.76 -15.76
N GLY A 13 12.72 10.09 -15.69
CA GLY A 13 11.87 10.90 -14.82
C GLY A 13 11.79 10.38 -13.37
N ILE A 14 10.64 10.59 -12.72
CA ILE A 14 10.38 10.09 -11.36
C ILE A 14 10.12 8.58 -11.29
N GLY A 15 9.91 7.91 -12.43
CA GLY A 15 9.79 6.43 -12.49
C GLY A 15 11.14 5.71 -12.40
N GLU A 16 12.25 6.39 -12.70
CA GLU A 16 13.58 5.76 -12.71
C GLU A 16 14.01 5.26 -11.33
N GLY A 17 13.67 6.01 -10.27
CA GLY A 17 13.95 5.57 -8.90
C GLY A 17 13.28 4.24 -8.58
N ILE A 18 12.04 4.03 -9.06
CA ILE A 18 11.29 2.79 -8.86
C ILE A 18 11.95 1.64 -9.64
N ARG A 19 12.36 1.88 -10.89
CA ARG A 19 13.13 0.90 -11.67
C ARG A 19 14.42 0.51 -10.96
N MET A 20 15.20 1.47 -10.49
CA MET A 20 16.44 1.19 -9.77
C MET A 20 16.19 0.33 -8.52
N ILE A 21 15.16 0.66 -7.76
CA ILE A 21 14.79 -0.08 -6.54
C ILE A 21 14.44 -1.52 -6.89
N LEU A 22 13.51 -1.77 -7.80
CA LEU A 22 13.15 -3.16 -8.04
C LEU A 22 14.27 -3.92 -8.78
N SER A 23 15.12 -3.24 -9.57
CA SER A 23 16.29 -3.89 -10.22
C SER A 23 17.30 -4.32 -9.17
N PHE A 24 17.57 -3.44 -8.21
CA PHE A 24 18.43 -3.74 -7.06
C PHE A 24 17.91 -4.94 -6.25
N MET A 25 16.59 -5.08 -6.13
CA MET A 25 15.96 -6.21 -5.44
C MET A 25 15.97 -7.51 -6.24
N GLY A 26 16.31 -7.47 -7.55
CA GLY A 26 16.16 -8.61 -8.44
C GLY A 26 14.70 -9.06 -8.61
N ALA A 27 13.75 -8.14 -8.49
CA ALA A 27 12.32 -8.44 -8.54
C ALA A 27 11.87 -8.80 -9.97
N ASP A 28 10.94 -9.75 -10.07
CA ASP A 28 10.23 -10.05 -11.32
C ASP A 28 9.06 -9.06 -11.50
N TRP A 29 9.08 -8.26 -12.57
CA TRP A 29 8.09 -7.21 -12.81
C TRP A 29 7.67 -7.04 -14.27
N GLU A 30 6.49 -6.46 -14.46
CA GLU A 30 6.01 -5.90 -15.72
C GLU A 30 6.29 -4.39 -15.78
N GLU A 31 6.73 -3.90 -16.94
CA GLU A 31 6.86 -2.47 -17.19
C GLU A 31 5.92 -2.05 -18.32
N VAL A 32 4.99 -1.15 -18.02
CA VAL A 32 4.14 -0.49 -19.01
C VAL A 32 4.66 0.91 -19.26
N ARG A 33 5.28 1.09 -20.44
CA ARG A 33 5.82 2.39 -20.89
C ARG A 33 4.79 3.15 -21.71
N VAL A 34 4.40 4.31 -21.22
CA VAL A 34 3.40 5.19 -21.84
C VAL A 34 4.10 6.28 -22.65
N GLU A 35 3.74 6.47 -23.92
CA GLU A 35 4.28 7.59 -24.71
C GLU A 35 3.93 8.94 -24.09
N PHE A 36 4.83 9.93 -24.23
CA PHE A 36 4.60 11.26 -23.66
C PHE A 36 3.33 11.94 -24.17
N PRO A 37 2.67 12.81 -23.37
CA PRO A 37 1.41 13.46 -23.73
C PRO A 37 1.45 14.32 -25.00
N HIS A 38 2.65 14.72 -25.42
CA HIS A 38 2.88 15.53 -26.63
C HIS A 38 2.95 14.67 -27.91
N SER A 39 3.06 13.35 -27.78
CA SER A 39 2.93 12.43 -28.91
C SER A 39 1.46 12.37 -29.34
N PRO A 40 1.14 12.59 -30.64
CA PRO A 40 -0.23 12.51 -31.14
C PRO A 40 -0.82 11.10 -31.05
N THR A 41 0.03 10.07 -30.91
CA THR A 41 -0.36 8.67 -30.73
C THR A 41 -0.42 8.24 -29.27
N SER A 42 -0.07 9.13 -28.32
CA SER A 42 0.01 8.75 -26.91
C SER A 42 -1.34 8.29 -26.37
N PRO A 43 -1.42 7.11 -25.74
CA PRO A 43 -2.64 6.65 -25.10
C PRO A 43 -2.95 7.45 -23.83
N TRP A 44 -2.02 8.28 -23.33
CA TRP A 44 -2.15 9.03 -22.08
C TRP A 44 -3.42 9.90 -22.02
N GLN A 45 -3.79 10.56 -23.12
CA GLN A 45 -4.98 11.42 -23.13
C GLN A 45 -6.27 10.64 -22.87
N LYS A 46 -6.32 9.36 -23.27
CA LYS A 46 -7.45 8.46 -23.02
C LYS A 46 -7.33 7.83 -21.63
N MET A 47 -6.15 7.31 -21.30
CA MET A 47 -5.88 6.63 -20.03
C MET A 47 -5.99 7.54 -18.81
N LYS A 48 -5.65 8.84 -18.91
CA LYS A 48 -5.64 9.74 -17.75
C LYS A 48 -7.00 9.83 -17.05
N ALA A 49 -8.11 9.62 -17.77
CA ALA A 49 -9.45 9.64 -17.20
C ALA A 49 -9.70 8.43 -16.29
N ASP A 50 -9.07 7.30 -16.61
CA ASP A 50 -9.19 6.03 -15.89
C ASP A 50 -8.09 5.88 -14.81
N VAL A 51 -7.03 6.68 -14.88
CA VAL A 51 -5.95 6.72 -13.88
C VAL A 51 -6.39 7.52 -12.66
N LYS A 52 -6.61 6.82 -11.53
CA LYS A 52 -6.95 7.42 -10.24
C LYS A 52 -5.90 8.49 -9.88
N TYR A 53 -6.35 9.73 -9.67
CA TYR A 53 -5.55 10.95 -9.41
C TYR A 53 -4.77 11.55 -10.60
N TYR A 54 -5.00 11.10 -11.84
CA TYR A 54 -4.48 11.73 -13.08
C TYR A 54 -2.94 11.84 -13.17
N LYS A 55 -2.18 11.00 -12.48
CA LYS A 55 -0.70 11.09 -12.40
C LYS A 55 -0.01 9.73 -12.52
N LEU A 56 1.17 9.71 -13.14
CA LEU A 56 2.13 8.61 -13.16
C LEU A 56 3.36 8.99 -12.30
N PRO A 57 4.16 8.05 -11.76
CA PRO A 57 4.11 6.60 -11.93
C PRO A 57 3.02 5.93 -11.10
N ILE A 58 2.55 4.78 -11.59
CA ILE A 58 1.73 3.83 -10.84
C ILE A 58 2.58 2.59 -10.64
N LEU A 59 2.83 2.24 -9.39
CA LEU A 59 3.43 0.96 -9.04
C LEU A 59 2.30 0.08 -8.50
N GLU A 60 1.80 -0.78 -9.36
CA GLU A 60 0.94 -1.91 -9.01
C GLU A 60 1.84 -2.99 -8.41
N ILE A 61 1.40 -3.57 -7.31
CA ILE A 61 2.13 -4.62 -6.64
C ILE A 61 1.07 -5.65 -6.26
N ASP A 62 1.08 -6.80 -6.95
CA ASP A 62 0.04 -7.82 -6.89
C ASP A 62 -0.31 -8.17 -5.45
N GLY A 63 -1.53 -7.85 -5.02
CA GLY A 63 -2.06 -8.26 -3.71
C GLY A 63 -1.47 -7.49 -2.52
N THR A 64 -1.16 -6.19 -2.66
CA THR A 64 -0.45 -5.46 -1.60
C THR A 64 -1.04 -4.10 -1.19
N PHE A 65 -0.24 -3.32 -0.46
CA PHE A 65 -0.61 -2.16 0.32
C PHE A 65 -1.24 -1.05 -0.51
N THR A 66 -0.83 -0.88 -1.77
CA THR A 66 -1.43 0.12 -2.66
C THR A 66 -2.93 -0.16 -2.88
N ASP A 67 -3.29 -1.42 -3.14
CA ASP A 67 -4.67 -1.83 -3.39
C ASP A 67 -5.50 -1.73 -2.10
N PHE A 68 -4.90 -2.09 -0.96
CA PHE A 68 -5.51 -1.86 0.35
C PHE A 68 -5.78 -0.38 0.63
N VAL A 69 -4.83 0.52 0.36
CA VAL A 69 -5.00 1.97 0.54
C VAL A 69 -6.10 2.51 -0.38
N VAL A 70 -6.19 2.01 -1.61
CA VAL A 70 -7.27 2.37 -2.54
C VAL A 70 -8.64 1.97 -1.99
N ALA A 71 -8.78 0.75 -1.45
CA ALA A 71 -10.00 0.28 -0.82
C ALA A 71 -10.38 1.11 0.42
N LEU A 72 -9.40 1.43 1.28
CA LEU A 72 -9.60 2.29 2.45
C LEU A 72 -10.11 3.68 2.05
N GLN A 73 -9.49 4.30 1.04
CA GLN A 73 -9.90 5.61 0.54
C GLN A 73 -11.34 5.57 0.00
N GLN A 74 -11.69 4.53 -0.77
CA GLN A 74 -13.05 4.36 -1.30
C GLN A 74 -14.08 4.25 -0.17
N ALA A 75 -13.84 3.38 0.80
CA ALA A 75 -14.73 3.21 1.96
C ALA A 75 -14.89 4.53 2.74
N TYR A 76 -13.79 5.28 2.94
CA TYR A 76 -13.82 6.57 3.61
C TYR A 76 -14.58 7.65 2.84
N HIS A 77 -14.45 7.70 1.51
CA HIS A 77 -15.20 8.62 0.67
C HIS A 77 -16.70 8.32 0.68
N GLN A 78 -17.07 7.05 0.51
CA GLN A 78 -18.47 6.61 0.55
C GLN A 78 -19.11 6.91 1.91
N ARG A 79 -18.39 6.67 3.00
CA ARG A 79 -18.86 6.99 4.37
C ARG A 79 -19.18 8.48 4.58
N LYS A 80 -18.57 9.37 3.78
CA LYS A 80 -18.76 10.82 3.88
C LYS A 80 -19.82 11.38 2.94
N GLU A 81 -20.52 10.53 2.19
CA GLU A 81 -21.56 11.00 1.29
C GLU A 81 -22.68 11.74 2.08
N PRO A 82 -23.12 12.92 1.61
CA PRO A 82 -24.17 13.67 2.27
C PRO A 82 -25.48 12.88 2.30
N GLY A 83 -26.17 12.90 3.44
CA GLY A 83 -27.51 12.31 3.58
C GLY A 83 -27.54 10.87 4.13
N LEU A 84 -26.37 10.23 4.32
CA LEU A 84 -26.31 8.90 4.94
C LEU A 84 -26.57 8.96 6.46
N ASN A 85 -27.36 8.01 6.96
CA ASN A 85 -27.50 7.73 8.38
C ASN A 85 -26.36 6.82 8.90
N GLU A 86 -26.26 6.63 10.21
CA GLU A 86 -25.14 5.87 10.81
C GLU A 86 -25.12 4.39 10.43
N ALA A 87 -26.28 3.77 10.18
CA ALA A 87 -26.32 2.38 9.70
C ALA A 87 -25.80 2.29 8.27
N GLU A 88 -26.22 3.19 7.38
CA GLU A 88 -25.75 3.24 5.99
C GLU A 88 -24.24 3.50 5.92
N LYS A 89 -23.72 4.42 6.74
CA LYS A 89 -22.26 4.67 6.88
C LYS A 89 -21.49 3.45 7.39
N ALA A 90 -22.11 2.61 8.22
CA ALA A 90 -21.48 1.37 8.66
C ALA A 90 -21.41 0.34 7.52
N GLU A 91 -22.46 0.25 6.70
CA GLU A 91 -22.49 -0.64 5.53
C GLU A 91 -21.39 -0.29 4.50
N THR A 92 -21.08 0.99 4.28
CA THR A 92 -20.00 1.39 3.35
C THR A 92 -18.61 0.91 3.78
N MET A 93 -18.43 0.56 5.06
CA MET A 93 -17.16 0.09 5.61
C MET A 93 -17.02 -1.44 5.55
N LYS A 94 -18.10 -2.20 5.33
CA LYS A 94 -18.07 -3.66 5.34
C LYS A 94 -17.10 -4.28 4.32
N PRO A 95 -17.05 -3.86 3.04
CA PRO A 95 -16.10 -4.45 2.09
C PRO A 95 -14.64 -4.28 2.53
N LEU A 96 -14.32 -3.16 3.18
CA LEU A 96 -13.00 -2.95 3.75
C LEU A 96 -12.75 -3.91 4.92
N ILE A 97 -13.69 -4.01 5.87
CA ILE A 97 -13.51 -4.75 7.12
C ILE A 97 -13.58 -6.26 6.91
N GLU A 98 -14.52 -6.73 6.11
CA GLU A 98 -14.86 -8.15 5.96
C GLU A 98 -14.06 -8.82 4.83
N GLU A 99 -13.58 -8.06 3.85
CA GLU A 99 -12.88 -8.61 2.68
C GLU A 99 -11.45 -8.10 2.57
N ALA A 100 -11.27 -6.79 2.41
CA ALA A 100 -9.95 -6.22 2.10
C ALA A 100 -8.96 -6.39 3.25
N ILE A 101 -9.35 -6.07 4.49
CA ILE A 101 -8.48 -6.26 5.66
C ILE A 101 -8.04 -7.72 5.77
N PRO A 102 -8.94 -8.72 5.85
CA PRO A 102 -8.54 -10.12 5.93
C PRO A 102 -7.64 -10.56 4.77
N HIS A 103 -7.95 -10.15 3.55
CA HIS A 103 -7.18 -10.53 2.36
C HIS A 103 -5.74 -10.00 2.42
N TYR A 104 -5.57 -8.68 2.52
CA TYR A 104 -4.26 -8.05 2.42
C TYR A 104 -3.39 -8.27 3.64
N PHE A 105 -3.97 -8.24 4.85
CA PHE A 105 -3.20 -8.45 6.07
C PHE A 105 -2.75 -9.90 6.24
N LYS A 106 -3.50 -10.87 5.69
CA LYS A 106 -3.01 -12.25 5.58
C LYS A 106 -1.79 -12.35 4.67
N ILE A 107 -1.80 -11.67 3.51
CA ILE A 107 -0.66 -11.63 2.58
C ILE A 107 0.58 -11.02 3.26
N TYR A 108 0.41 -9.93 4.02
CA TYR A 108 1.53 -9.33 4.75
C TYR A 108 2.09 -10.24 5.83
N ASP A 109 1.22 -10.85 6.63
CA ASP A 109 1.64 -11.74 7.71
C ASP A 109 2.42 -12.95 7.16
N ASP A 110 1.94 -13.54 6.05
CA ASP A 110 2.63 -14.63 5.35
C ASP A 110 3.95 -14.16 4.75
N SER A 111 3.96 -12.98 4.11
CA SER A 111 5.18 -12.41 3.53
C SER A 111 6.25 -12.18 4.58
N ILE A 112 5.87 -11.74 5.80
CA ILE A 112 6.80 -11.55 6.90
C ILE A 112 7.43 -12.88 7.32
N LYS A 113 6.62 -13.94 7.42
CA LYS A 113 7.10 -15.28 7.73
C LYS A 113 8.08 -15.79 6.67
N GLU A 114 7.78 -15.60 5.39
CA GLU A 114 8.62 -16.05 4.26
C GLU A 114 9.93 -15.24 4.15
N ASN A 115 9.90 -13.96 4.49
CA ASN A 115 11.04 -13.04 4.37
C ASN A 115 11.74 -12.81 5.71
N ASN A 116 12.02 -13.90 6.45
CA ASN A 116 12.85 -13.87 7.67
C ASN A 116 12.39 -12.85 8.72
N GLY A 117 11.07 -12.64 8.82
CA GLY A 117 10.46 -11.72 9.77
C GLY A 117 10.52 -10.25 9.36
N TYR A 118 10.52 -9.95 8.06
CA TYR A 118 10.39 -8.61 7.44
C TYR A 118 9.46 -8.68 6.24
N LEU A 119 8.86 -7.59 5.79
CA LEU A 119 7.91 -7.62 4.67
C LEU A 119 8.53 -7.96 3.32
N ALA A 120 9.83 -7.69 3.14
CA ALA A 120 10.51 -7.91 1.87
C ALA A 120 11.97 -8.33 2.07
N ILE A 121 12.50 -9.07 1.08
CA ILE A 121 13.94 -9.35 0.87
C ILE A 121 14.71 -9.94 2.07
N GLY A 122 14.02 -10.48 3.07
CA GLY A 122 14.65 -11.07 4.24
C GLY A 122 15.28 -10.09 5.24
N LYS A 123 15.09 -8.77 5.06
CA LYS A 123 15.81 -7.71 5.79
C LYS A 123 14.93 -6.49 6.04
N LEU A 124 15.31 -5.68 7.03
CA LEU A 124 14.62 -4.41 7.34
C LEU A 124 14.73 -3.42 6.17
N THR A 125 13.58 -2.89 5.76
CA THR A 125 13.43 -1.88 4.71
C THR A 125 12.45 -0.79 5.13
N TRP A 126 12.35 0.27 4.33
CA TRP A 126 11.38 1.34 4.57
C TRP A 126 9.91 0.85 4.54
N VAL A 127 9.62 -0.25 3.83
CA VAL A 127 8.27 -0.83 3.72
C VAL A 127 7.77 -1.34 5.07
N ASP A 128 8.66 -1.90 5.90
CA ASP A 128 8.34 -2.34 7.26
C ASP A 128 7.81 -1.18 8.11
N PHE A 129 8.52 -0.04 8.11
CA PHE A 129 8.10 1.14 8.84
C PHE A 129 6.79 1.72 8.29
N TYR A 130 6.65 1.74 6.97
CA TYR A 130 5.48 2.31 6.30
C TYR A 130 4.20 1.53 6.62
N VAL A 131 4.22 0.20 6.50
CA VAL A 131 3.07 -0.64 6.83
C VAL A 131 2.76 -0.59 8.32
N ILE A 132 3.76 -0.74 9.20
CA ILE A 132 3.54 -0.70 10.65
C ILE A 132 2.96 0.65 11.11
N GLY A 133 3.51 1.76 10.61
CA GLY A 133 3.00 3.10 10.95
C GLY A 133 1.59 3.37 10.42
N PHE A 134 1.18 2.71 9.34
CA PHE A 134 -0.16 2.88 8.78
C PHE A 134 -1.24 2.08 9.51
N ILE A 135 -0.89 0.97 10.16
CA ILE A 135 -1.87 0.09 10.84
C ILE A 135 -2.65 0.83 11.92
N ASP A 136 -2.02 1.77 12.64
CA ASP A 136 -2.72 2.56 13.65
C ASP A 136 -3.85 3.42 13.02
N THR A 137 -3.67 3.90 11.78
CA THR A 137 -4.72 4.60 11.04
C THR A 137 -5.90 3.68 10.73
N ILE A 138 -5.65 2.42 10.38
CA ILE A 138 -6.69 1.44 10.12
C ILE A 138 -7.51 1.20 11.38
N HIS A 139 -6.83 1.01 12.52
CA HIS A 139 -7.49 0.85 13.81
C HIS A 139 -8.39 2.04 14.15
N VAL A 140 -7.91 3.28 13.95
CA VAL A 140 -8.71 4.49 14.20
C VAL A 140 -9.94 4.57 13.27
N VAL A 141 -9.80 4.16 12.00
CA VAL A 141 -10.87 4.28 11.00
C VAL A 141 -11.91 3.17 11.14
N THR A 142 -11.50 1.95 11.46
CA THR A 142 -12.35 0.75 11.39
C THR A 142 -12.60 0.09 12.74
N GLY A 143 -11.82 0.41 13.77
CA GLY A 143 -11.83 -0.26 15.07
C GLY A 143 -11.14 -1.63 15.09
N VAL A 144 -10.72 -2.16 13.93
CA VAL A 144 -10.10 -3.48 13.83
C VAL A 144 -8.72 -3.48 14.48
N LYS A 145 -8.42 -4.51 15.27
CA LYS A 145 -7.14 -4.66 15.98
C LYS A 145 -6.23 -5.63 15.24
N ILE A 146 -5.65 -5.15 14.14
CA ILE A 146 -4.79 -5.95 13.24
C ILE A 146 -3.68 -6.71 14.02
N PHE A 147 -3.01 -6.06 14.97
CA PHE A 147 -1.91 -6.71 15.71
C PHE A 147 -2.36 -7.87 16.61
N ASP A 148 -3.64 -7.96 16.98
CA ASP A 148 -4.18 -9.06 17.77
C ASP A 148 -4.43 -10.30 16.91
N GLU A 149 -4.69 -10.11 15.61
CA GLU A 149 -5.03 -11.17 14.65
C GLU A 149 -3.81 -11.71 13.90
N TYR A 150 -2.83 -10.84 13.58
CA TYR A 150 -1.70 -11.18 12.70
C TYR A 150 -0.37 -11.18 13.48
N HIS A 151 0.05 -12.37 13.93
CA HIS A 151 1.18 -12.56 14.85
C HIS A 151 2.55 -12.16 14.27
N ASN A 152 2.80 -12.37 12.98
CA ASN A 152 4.07 -11.98 12.35
C ASN A 152 4.15 -10.45 12.19
N LEU A 153 3.02 -9.81 11.87
CA LEU A 153 2.91 -8.35 11.89
C LEU A 153 3.16 -7.77 13.29
N ASN A 154 2.60 -8.37 14.33
CA ASN A 154 2.86 -7.95 15.71
C ASN A 154 4.34 -8.15 16.10
N ALA A 155 4.95 -9.27 15.68
CA ALA A 155 6.39 -9.49 15.88
C ALA A 155 7.25 -8.44 15.15
N LEU A 156 6.89 -8.09 13.91
CA LEU A 156 7.56 -7.03 13.15
C LEU A 156 7.41 -5.66 13.82
N LYS A 157 6.21 -5.31 14.31
CA LYS A 157 5.98 -4.10 15.11
C LYS A 157 6.95 -4.03 16.29
N ASN A 158 7.03 -5.11 17.08
CA ASN A 158 7.91 -5.17 18.25
C ASN A 158 9.39 -5.01 17.87
N LYS A 159 9.84 -5.61 16.76
CA LYS A 159 11.18 -5.39 16.23
C LYS A 159 11.42 -3.91 15.91
N ILE A 160 10.52 -3.28 15.16
CA ILE A 160 10.66 -1.86 14.78
C ILE A 160 10.66 -0.95 16.01
N TYR A 161 9.76 -1.18 16.96
CA TYR A 161 9.59 -0.33 18.15
C TYR A 161 10.75 -0.50 19.14
N SER A 162 11.52 -1.59 19.02
CA SER A 162 12.75 -1.79 19.79
C SER A 162 13.96 -1.01 19.24
N ILE A 163 13.88 -0.45 18.04
CA ILE A 163 14.96 0.35 17.45
C ILE A 163 15.10 1.64 18.27
N GLU A 164 16.30 1.91 18.79
CA GLU A 164 16.55 3.00 19.75
C GLU A 164 15.99 4.35 19.30
N ASN A 165 16.22 4.74 18.04
CA ASN A 165 15.74 6.01 17.50
C ASN A 165 14.22 6.04 17.30
N ILE A 166 13.60 4.90 17.00
CA ILE A 166 12.14 4.80 16.89
C ILE A 166 11.51 4.88 18.27
N LYS A 167 12.07 4.17 19.25
CA LYS A 167 11.60 4.23 20.63
C LYS A 167 11.64 5.67 21.16
N LYS A 168 12.77 6.38 20.97
CA LYS A 168 12.90 7.79 21.34
C LYS A 168 11.85 8.68 20.66
N TRP A 169 11.54 8.42 19.39
CA TRP A 169 10.52 9.16 18.64
C TRP A 169 9.10 8.88 19.18
N ILE A 170 8.79 7.62 19.52
CA ILE A 170 7.50 7.23 20.13
C ILE A 170 7.33 7.91 21.50
N ASP A 171 8.36 7.89 22.34
CA ASP A 171 8.33 8.48 23.69
C ASP A 171 8.13 10.02 23.66
N GLN A 172 8.32 10.66 22.51
CA GLN A 172 8.16 12.10 22.30
C GLN A 172 6.81 12.48 21.66
N GLN A 173 5.97 11.51 21.30
CA GLN A 173 4.67 11.82 20.71
C GLN A 173 3.68 12.39 21.75
N PRO A 174 2.81 13.33 21.36
CA PRO A 174 1.76 13.87 22.22
C PRO A 174 0.77 12.83 22.74
#